data_AF-A0A7J7HHS3-F1
#
_entry.id   AF-A0A7J7HHS3-F1
#
_cell.length_a   1.000
_cell.length_b   1.000
_cell.length_c   1.000
_cell.angle_alpha   90.00
_cell.angle_beta   90.00
_cell.angle_gamma   90.00
#
_symmetry.space_group_name_H-M   'P 1'
#
loop_
_entity.id
_entity.type
_entity.pdbx_description
1 polymer ?
#
loop_
_entity_poly.entity_id
_entity_poly.type
_entity_poly.pdbx_seq_one_letter_code
_entity_poly.pdbx_strand_id
1 'polypeptide(L)'
;MEHEEVFSSEEVCSSKEVGLVVVSKLGYGCMGLTGIYNSPVSEEDGIAIIRHAFSRGITFFDTSDIYGVDHANEILVGKALKQLPRGKIELATKLGTPEYVRSCCEASLKRLGVDYIDLYYVHRIDTSVPIEETVCVLVLLFHFVNTP
;
A
#
# COMPACT_ATOMS: atom_id res chain seq x y z
N MET A 1 15.50 -16.00 -24.69
CA MET A 1 14.14 -16.43 -24.30
C MET A 1 14.26 -16.82 -22.84
N GLU A 2 14.16 -15.82 -21.97
CA GLU A 2 14.34 -16.00 -20.54
C GLU A 2 13.12 -16.74 -19.99
N HIS A 3 13.36 -17.72 -19.14
CA HIS A 3 12.32 -18.45 -18.44
C HIS A 3 11.63 -17.47 -17.48
N GLU A 4 10.40 -17.04 -17.79
CA GLU A 4 9.52 -16.47 -16.77
C GLU A 4 9.16 -17.60 -15.80
N GLU A 5 9.78 -17.61 -14.62
CA GLU A 5 9.30 -18.40 -13.49
C GLU A 5 7.94 -17.86 -13.06
N VAL A 6 6.88 -18.50 -13.55
CA VAL A 6 5.51 -18.23 -13.12
C VAL A 6 5.27 -18.99 -11.81
N PHE A 7 5.09 -18.26 -10.71
CA PHE A 7 4.74 -18.85 -9.41
C PHE A 7 3.46 -19.67 -9.50
N SER A 8 3.44 -20.83 -8.84
CA SER A 8 2.25 -21.68 -8.77
C SER A 8 1.14 -21.01 -7.95
N SER A 9 -0.14 -21.35 -8.21
CA SER A 9 -1.25 -20.82 -7.41
C SER A 9 -1.14 -21.17 -5.93
N GLU A 10 -0.57 -22.33 -5.59
CA GLU A 10 -0.32 -22.72 -4.20
C GLU A 10 0.73 -21.82 -3.54
N GLU A 11 1.77 -21.41 -4.27
CA GLU A 11 2.78 -20.50 -3.75
C GLU A 11 2.23 -19.09 -3.53
N VAL A 12 1.42 -18.56 -4.46
CA VAL A 12 0.80 -17.23 -4.30
C VAL A 12 -0.13 -17.20 -3.09
N CYS A 13 -0.97 -18.22 -2.95
CA CYS A 13 -1.92 -18.34 -1.85
C CYS A 13 -1.27 -18.67 -0.49
N SER A 14 0.00 -19.10 -0.48
CA SER A 14 0.69 -19.37 0.79
C SER A 14 0.99 -18.07 1.54
N SER A 15 0.73 -18.08 2.85
CA SER A 15 0.91 -16.89 3.69
C SER A 15 2.33 -16.79 4.27
N LYS A 16 2.75 -15.56 4.57
CA LYS A 16 3.96 -15.22 5.32
C LYS A 16 3.65 -14.18 6.39
N GLU A 17 4.39 -14.22 7.48
CA GLU A 17 4.35 -13.19 8.51
C GLU A 17 5.31 -12.05 8.16
N VAL A 18 4.83 -10.81 8.27
CA VAL A 18 5.63 -9.57 8.15
C VAL A 18 5.33 -8.73 9.39
N GLY A 19 6.18 -8.84 10.40
CA GLY A 19 5.91 -8.22 11.71
C GLY A 19 4.65 -8.83 12.35
N LEU A 20 3.61 -8.02 12.54
CA LEU A 20 2.34 -8.42 13.17
C LEU A 20 1.23 -8.79 12.15
N VAL A 21 1.51 -8.66 10.84
CA VAL A 21 0.53 -8.94 9.78
C VAL A 21 0.88 -10.20 9.00
N VAL A 22 -0.15 -10.94 8.60
CA VAL A 22 -0.05 -12.13 7.76
C VAL A 22 -0.44 -11.75 6.33
N VAL A 23 0.45 -11.95 5.38
CA VAL A 23 0.28 -11.53 3.97
C VAL A 23 0.41 -12.70 3.02
N SER A 24 -0.12 -12.59 1.80
CA SER A 24 0.24 -13.49 0.70
C SER A 24 1.75 -13.43 0.40
N LYS A 25 2.33 -14.54 -0.04
CA LYS A 25 3.77 -14.64 -0.36
C LYS A 25 4.24 -13.60 -1.39
N LEU A 26 3.35 -13.25 -2.31
CA LEU A 26 3.54 -12.17 -3.27
C LEU A 26 2.63 -11.00 -2.87
N GLY A 27 3.20 -9.79 -2.90
CA GLY A 27 2.44 -8.55 -2.84
C GLY A 27 2.18 -8.00 -4.24
N TYR A 28 1.15 -7.18 -4.39
CA TYR A 28 0.91 -6.41 -5.60
C TYR A 28 1.26 -4.94 -5.38
N GLY A 29 2.31 -4.48 -6.07
CA GLY A 29 2.70 -3.07 -6.09
C GLY A 29 1.83 -2.27 -7.06
N CYS A 30 1.03 -1.36 -6.54
CA CYS A 30 0.04 -0.61 -7.32
C CYS A 30 0.63 0.55 -8.14
N MET A 31 1.91 0.89 -7.94
CA MET A 31 2.57 2.06 -8.55
C MET A 31 2.40 2.15 -10.07
N GLY A 32 2.48 1.00 -10.76
CA GLY A 32 2.41 0.92 -12.22
C GLY A 32 1.04 1.35 -12.79
N LEU A 33 -0.02 1.33 -11.98
CA LEU A 33 -1.38 1.64 -12.45
C LEU A 33 -1.56 3.11 -12.85
N THR A 34 -0.78 4.02 -12.26
CA THR A 34 -0.94 5.48 -12.46
C THR A 34 0.28 6.14 -13.08
N GLY A 35 1.07 5.38 -13.84
CA GLY A 35 1.94 5.94 -14.86
C GLY A 35 3.31 6.44 -14.41
N ILE A 36 4.06 5.64 -13.66
CA ILE A 36 5.47 5.96 -13.32
C ILE A 36 6.47 5.34 -14.30
N TYR A 37 6.28 4.07 -14.68
CA TYR A 37 7.16 3.39 -15.64
C TYR A 37 6.54 3.20 -17.02
N ASN A 38 5.22 3.34 -17.13
CA ASN A 38 4.42 3.13 -18.33
C ASN A 38 3.35 4.22 -18.43
N SER A 39 2.55 4.22 -19.50
CA SER A 39 1.31 5.01 -19.50
C SER A 39 0.36 4.54 -18.38
N PRO A 40 -0.35 5.46 -17.70
CA PRO A 40 -1.37 5.07 -16.73
C PRO A 40 -2.46 4.26 -17.42
N VAL A 41 -3.04 3.29 -16.70
CA VAL A 41 -4.21 2.56 -17.17
C VAL A 41 -5.48 3.37 -16.91
N SER A 42 -6.59 2.96 -17.53
CA SER A 42 -7.90 3.50 -17.17
C SER A 42 -8.25 3.14 -15.72
N GLU A 43 -9.16 3.89 -15.11
CA GLU A 43 -9.63 3.58 -13.76
C GLU A 43 -10.30 2.21 -13.70
N GLU A 44 -11.12 1.89 -14.70
CA GLU A 44 -11.81 0.61 -14.82
C GLU A 44 -10.83 -0.57 -14.90
N ASP A 45 -9.78 -0.44 -15.73
CA ASP A 45 -8.75 -1.47 -15.86
C ASP A 45 -7.93 -1.61 -14.58
N GLY A 46 -7.57 -0.49 -13.94
CA GLY A 46 -6.84 -0.51 -12.67
C GLY A 46 -7.61 -1.25 -11.57
N ILE A 47 -8.90 -0.98 -11.44
CA ILE A 47 -9.80 -1.69 -10.52
C ILE A 47 -9.88 -3.18 -10.90
N ALA A 48 -10.05 -3.49 -12.18
CA ALA A 48 -10.14 -4.87 -12.66
C ALA A 48 -8.86 -5.67 -12.35
N ILE A 49 -7.69 -5.06 -12.51
CA ILE A 49 -6.39 -5.68 -12.22
C ILE A 49 -6.25 -5.99 -10.72
N ILE A 50 -6.58 -5.04 -9.83
CA ILE A 50 -6.53 -5.25 -8.38
C ILE A 50 -7.47 -6.39 -7.96
N ARG A 51 -8.71 -6.40 -8.50
CA ARG A 51 -9.66 -7.49 -8.25
C ARG A 51 -9.17 -8.82 -8.78
N HIS A 52 -8.51 -8.82 -9.94
CA HIS A 52 -7.93 -10.02 -10.52
C HIS A 52 -6.82 -10.56 -9.62
N ALA A 53 -5.86 -9.72 -9.21
CA ALA A 53 -4.80 -10.06 -8.26
C ALA A 53 -5.37 -10.70 -6.99
N PHE A 54 -6.41 -10.09 -6.40
CA PHE A 54 -7.09 -10.64 -5.23
C PHE A 54 -7.70 -12.03 -5.49
N SER A 55 -8.39 -12.21 -6.63
CA SER A 55 -8.96 -13.52 -7.00
C SER A 55 -7.93 -14.61 -7.25
N ARG A 56 -6.66 -14.23 -7.47
CA ARG A 56 -5.51 -15.14 -7.61
C ARG A 56 -4.79 -15.42 -6.28
N GLY A 57 -5.31 -14.91 -5.16
CA GLY A 57 -4.78 -15.17 -3.82
C GLY A 57 -3.84 -14.10 -3.28
N ILE A 58 -3.66 -12.97 -3.98
CA ILE A 58 -2.88 -11.85 -3.46
C ILE A 58 -3.73 -11.05 -2.47
N THR A 59 -3.27 -10.94 -1.24
CA THR A 59 -3.96 -10.19 -0.17
C THR A 59 -3.20 -8.94 0.23
N PHE A 60 -1.91 -8.86 -0.08
CA PHE A 60 -1.07 -7.70 0.22
C PHE A 60 -0.97 -6.72 -0.95
N PHE A 61 -1.39 -5.48 -0.74
CA PHE A 61 -1.38 -4.41 -1.74
C PHE A 61 -0.56 -3.22 -1.23
N ASP A 62 0.37 -2.76 -2.07
CA ASP A 62 1.32 -1.69 -1.73
C ASP A 62 1.10 -0.45 -2.61
N THR A 63 0.94 0.71 -1.98
CA THR A 63 0.79 2.02 -2.64
C THR A 63 1.63 3.10 -1.93
N SER A 64 1.49 4.36 -2.29
CA SER A 64 2.17 5.49 -1.66
C SER A 64 1.40 6.78 -1.93
N ASP A 65 1.47 7.70 -0.97
CA ASP A 65 1.03 9.08 -1.15
C ASP A 65 1.52 9.72 -2.45
N ILE A 66 2.78 9.53 -2.85
CA ILE A 66 3.37 10.17 -4.04
C ILE A 66 3.11 9.42 -5.36
N TYR A 67 2.42 8.28 -5.36
CA TYR A 67 2.20 7.52 -6.59
C TYR A 67 1.10 8.16 -7.44
N GLY A 68 1.44 8.41 -8.72
CA GLY A 68 0.56 9.04 -9.69
C GLY A 68 0.44 10.56 -9.52
N VAL A 69 0.04 11.24 -10.60
CA VAL A 69 -0.26 12.68 -10.56
C VAL A 69 -1.41 12.93 -9.57
N ASP A 70 -1.28 13.96 -8.72
CA ASP A 70 -2.28 14.34 -7.72
C ASP A 70 -2.74 13.19 -6.81
N HIS A 71 -1.82 12.30 -6.42
CA HIS A 71 -2.11 11.15 -5.55
C HIS A 71 -3.10 10.14 -6.16
N ALA A 72 -3.23 10.11 -7.49
CA ALA A 72 -4.21 9.29 -8.19
C ALA A 72 -4.14 7.80 -7.82
N ASN A 73 -2.98 7.28 -7.41
CA ASN A 73 -2.84 5.86 -7.09
C ASN A 73 -3.64 5.44 -5.86
N GLU A 74 -3.55 6.21 -4.76
CA GLU A 74 -4.31 5.92 -3.54
C GLU A 74 -5.81 6.03 -3.78
N ILE A 75 -6.24 6.98 -4.61
CA ILE A 75 -7.64 7.14 -4.99
C ILE A 75 -8.13 5.92 -5.77
N LEU A 76 -7.36 5.46 -6.75
CA LEU A 76 -7.67 4.29 -7.57
C LEU A 76 -7.71 3.01 -6.72
N VAL A 77 -6.68 2.79 -5.88
CA VAL A 77 -6.61 1.65 -4.97
C VAL A 77 -7.81 1.67 -4.01
N GLY A 78 -8.12 2.82 -3.42
CA GLY A 78 -9.28 2.98 -2.54
C GLY A 78 -10.61 2.60 -3.19
N LYS A 79 -10.83 3.00 -4.46
CA LYS A 79 -12.00 2.60 -5.24
C LYS A 79 -12.06 1.09 -5.47
N ALA A 80 -10.93 0.43 -5.71
CA ALA A 80 -10.86 -1.01 -5.87
C ALA A 80 -11.13 -1.76 -4.56
N LEU A 81 -10.55 -1.30 -3.44
CA LEU A 81 -10.70 -1.92 -2.13
C LEU A 81 -12.16 -1.94 -1.63
N LYS A 82 -12.96 -0.91 -1.96
CA LYS A 82 -14.40 -0.87 -1.66
C LYS A 82 -15.19 -2.02 -2.30
N GLN A 83 -14.63 -2.68 -3.31
CA GLN A 83 -15.25 -3.82 -4.00
C GLN A 83 -14.75 -5.18 -3.47
N LEU A 84 -13.89 -5.18 -2.46
CA LEU A 84 -13.26 -6.37 -1.91
C LEU A 84 -13.50 -6.47 -0.39
N PRO A 85 -13.44 -7.67 0.19
CA PRO A 85 -13.60 -7.82 1.64
C PRO A 85 -12.38 -7.26 2.37
N ARG A 86 -12.48 -6.02 2.90
CA ARG A 86 -11.38 -5.28 3.55
C ARG A 86 -10.62 -6.08 4.62
N GLY A 87 -11.30 -6.94 5.38
CA GLY A 87 -10.69 -7.80 6.41
C GLY A 87 -9.90 -9.00 5.89
N LYS A 88 -9.76 -9.15 4.56
CA LYS A 88 -8.88 -10.14 3.91
C LYS A 88 -7.74 -9.49 3.12
N ILE A 89 -7.50 -8.21 3.39
CA ILE A 89 -6.56 -7.40 2.65
C ILE A 89 -5.63 -6.75 3.65
N GLU A 90 -4.35 -6.80 3.33
CA GLU A 90 -3.30 -6.10 4.04
C GLU A 90 -2.84 -4.96 3.14
N LEU A 91 -3.18 -3.74 3.53
CA LEU A 91 -2.88 -2.53 2.78
C LEU A 91 -1.65 -1.83 3.35
N ALA A 92 -0.65 -1.63 2.49
CA ALA A 92 0.49 -0.79 2.77
C ALA A 92 0.41 0.55 2.04
N THR A 93 0.73 1.64 2.73
CA THR A 93 1.04 2.93 2.08
C THR A 93 2.27 3.57 2.74
N LYS A 94 2.87 4.52 2.02
CA LYS A 94 4.15 5.14 2.38
C LYS A 94 3.99 6.65 2.46
N LEU A 95 4.82 7.26 3.30
CA LEU A 95 4.93 8.71 3.40
C LEU A 95 6.24 9.27 2.84
N GLY A 96 6.17 10.45 2.22
CA GLY A 96 7.32 11.17 1.67
C GLY A 96 8.29 11.75 2.72
N THR A 97 7.83 12.63 3.61
CA THR A 97 8.71 13.31 4.59
C THR A 97 8.14 13.34 6.02
N PRO A 98 9.00 13.38 7.07
CA PRO A 98 8.55 13.27 8.46
C PRO A 98 7.82 14.50 9.00
N GLU A 99 8.00 15.69 8.41
CA GLU A 99 7.52 16.94 9.03
C GLU A 99 6.00 17.02 9.20
N TYR A 100 5.23 16.15 8.53
CA TYR A 100 3.77 16.12 8.58
C TYR A 100 3.17 14.71 8.60
N VAL A 101 3.83 13.73 9.23
CA VAL A 101 3.40 12.31 9.20
C VAL A 101 1.92 12.10 9.52
N ARG A 102 1.38 12.84 10.50
CA ARG A 102 -0.05 12.78 10.86
C ARG A 102 -0.94 13.23 9.71
N SER A 103 -0.72 14.44 9.19
CA SER A 103 -1.54 14.99 8.10
C SER A 103 -1.41 14.15 6.83
N CYS A 104 -0.22 13.60 6.55
CA CYS A 104 -0.02 12.65 5.47
C CYS A 104 -0.83 11.37 5.67
N CYS A 105 -0.85 10.81 6.89
CA CYS A 105 -1.62 9.61 7.21
C CYS A 105 -3.14 9.88 7.06
N GLU A 106 -3.65 10.95 7.67
CA GLU A 106 -5.07 11.34 7.58
C GLU A 106 -5.49 11.60 6.12
N ALA A 107 -4.63 12.24 5.32
CA ALA A 107 -4.89 12.46 3.90
C ALA A 107 -4.90 11.14 3.11
N SER A 108 -4.01 10.20 3.44
CA SER A 108 -3.95 8.87 2.81
C SER A 108 -5.19 8.06 3.14
N LEU A 109 -5.61 8.00 4.41
CA LEU A 109 -6.86 7.37 4.84
C LEU A 109 -8.06 7.94 4.08
N LYS A 110 -8.13 9.26 3.90
CA LYS A 110 -9.19 9.93 3.15
C LYS A 110 -9.18 9.58 1.67
N ARG A 111 -8.02 9.56 1.01
CA ARG A 111 -7.88 9.22 -0.42
C ARG A 111 -8.22 7.75 -0.68
N LEU A 112 -7.71 6.85 0.16
CA LEU A 112 -8.01 5.42 0.14
C LEU A 112 -9.47 5.14 0.53
N GLY A 113 -10.08 6.02 1.33
CA GLY A 113 -11.44 5.83 1.85
C GLY A 113 -11.55 4.61 2.75
N VAL A 114 -10.56 4.39 3.61
CA VAL A 114 -10.47 3.28 4.57
C VAL A 114 -10.30 3.83 5.99
N ASP A 115 -10.73 3.06 6.99
CA ASP A 115 -10.63 3.46 8.41
C ASP A 115 -9.24 3.19 9.00
N TYR A 116 -8.48 2.25 8.43
CA TYR A 116 -7.14 1.89 8.89
C TYR A 116 -6.24 1.41 7.74
N ILE A 117 -4.93 1.52 7.98
CA ILE A 117 -3.84 1.03 7.12
C ILE A 117 -3.09 -0.04 7.90
N ASP A 118 -2.82 -1.20 7.28
CA ASP A 118 -2.19 -2.35 7.94
C ASP A 118 -0.68 -2.15 8.13
N LEU A 119 -0.04 -1.50 7.15
CA LEU A 119 1.38 -1.17 7.20
C LEU A 119 1.63 0.25 6.70
N TYR A 120 2.12 1.12 7.58
CA TYR A 120 2.46 2.50 7.24
C TYR A 120 3.94 2.74 7.51
N TYR A 121 4.70 3.15 6.47
CA TYR A 121 6.14 3.27 6.57
C TYR A 121 6.72 4.41 5.74
N VAL A 122 7.96 4.79 6.02
CA VAL A 122 8.63 5.89 5.32
C VAL A 122 9.10 5.43 3.95
N HIS A 123 8.79 6.21 2.92
CA HIS A 123 9.11 5.87 1.54
C HIS A 123 10.62 5.88 1.30
N ARG A 124 11.34 6.85 1.87
CA ARG A 124 12.81 6.93 1.85
C ARG A 124 13.32 7.52 3.15
N ILE A 125 14.36 6.91 3.69
CA ILE A 125 15.04 7.44 4.87
C ILE A 125 15.80 8.71 4.45
N ASP A 126 15.49 9.84 5.08
CA ASP A 126 16.32 11.04 4.99
C ASP A 126 17.53 10.87 5.90
N THR A 127 18.71 10.64 5.32
CA THR A 127 19.95 10.43 6.07
C THR A 127 20.50 11.72 6.71
N SER A 128 19.91 12.88 6.41
CA SER A 128 20.25 14.14 7.08
C SER A 128 19.53 14.30 8.43
N VAL A 129 18.49 13.51 8.67
CA VAL A 129 17.72 13.47 9.91
C VAL A 129 18.10 12.20 10.69
N PRO A 130 18.41 12.27 12.00
CA PRO A 130 18.62 11.08 12.82
C PRO A 130 17.44 10.11 12.72
N ILE A 131 17.72 8.81 12.58
CA ILE A 131 16.68 7.80 12.38
C ILE A 131 15.70 7.75 13.56
N GLU A 132 16.17 8.05 14.76
CA GLU A 132 15.39 8.14 15.99
C GLU A 132 14.27 9.17 15.88
N GLU A 133 14.51 10.30 15.22
CA GLU A 133 13.48 11.34 15.01
C GLU A 133 12.38 10.81 14.09
N THR A 134 12.78 10.15 13.00
CA THR A 134 11.83 9.54 12.05
C THR A 134 10.99 8.45 12.71
N VAL A 135 11.63 7.56 13.49
CA VAL A 135 10.96 6.47 14.20
C VAL A 135 10.07 7.01 15.32
N CYS A 136 10.51 8.01 16.08
CA CYS A 136 9.71 8.66 17.12
C CYS A 136 8.39 9.18 16.55
N VAL A 137 8.40 9.83 15.38
CA VAL A 137 7.17 10.34 14.78
C VAL A 137 6.22 9.21 14.36
N LEU A 138 6.74 8.09 13.84
CA LEU A 138 5.92 6.90 13.54
C LEU A 138 5.31 6.27 14.79
N VAL A 139 6.07 6.17 15.88
CA VAL A 139 5.61 5.63 17.17
C VAL A 139 4.56 6.55 17.81
N LEU A 140 4.75 7.87 17.72
CA LEU A 140 3.78 8.86 18.18
C LEU A 140 2.48 8.75 17.37
N LEU A 141 2.57 8.63 16.05
CA LEU A 141 1.39 8.40 15.20
C LEU A 141 0.61 7.19 15.72
N PHE A 142 1.26 6.03 15.91
CA PHE A 142 0.60 4.82 16.40
C PHE A 142 -0.14 5.03 17.73
N HIS A 143 0.46 5.74 18.70
CA HIS A 143 -0.22 6.03 19.96
C HIS A 143 -1.44 6.93 19.74
N PHE A 144 -1.32 7.97 18.90
CA PHE A 144 -2.36 8.95 18.70
C PHE A 144 -3.57 8.45 17.89
N VAL A 145 -3.39 7.58 16.89
CA VAL A 145 -4.54 7.01 16.14
C VAL A 145 -5.30 5.96 16.95
N ASN A 146 -4.67 5.38 17.98
CA ASN A 146 -5.23 4.31 18.79
C ASN A 146 -5.72 4.78 20.18
N THR A 147 -5.55 6.06 20.53
CA THR A 147 -6.15 6.65 21.73
C THR A 147 -7.57 7.17 21.43
N PRO A 148 -8.59 6.77 22.23
CA PRO A 148 -9.97 7.23 22.08
C PRO A 148 -10.17 8.72 22.37
#